data_AF-A0A937VZ27-F1
#
_entry.id   AF-A0A937VZ27-F1
#
_cell.length_a   1.000
_cell.length_b   1.000
_cell.length_c   1.000
_cell.angle_alpha   90.00
_cell.angle_beta   90.00
_cell.angle_gamma   90.00
#
_symmetry.space_group_name_H-M   'P 1'
#
loop_
_entity.id
_entity.type
_entity.pdbx_description
1 polymer ?
#
loop_
_entity_poly.entity_id
_entity_poly.type
_entity_poly.pdbx_seq_one_letter_code
_entity_poly.pdbx_strand_id
1 'polypeptide(L)'
;MTSIMLERLPAHESTQIVEAALPKGAHSAQLAQQLVEKAEGNPFFLEELRRVVLEQHLEDPVLSVPATIEAVILARLDRLSPTAKHLLQYAAVIGTDVSIPLLQVVAGLSDTDLAQALHQLQHAEFLYELPTHTDPMYTFQHALTQEVAYHSLVLHVRQQYHARIAHLLTTRFANARTLSTPERLAYHYSVADCPMQALPYWHRAGEQAMQQSATPQAVAHFQQGLSLLKYLPMTPERIQHELTL
;
A
#
# COMPACT_ATOMS: atom_id res chain seq x y z
N MET A 1 11.24 -20.84 4.15
CA MET A 1 10.46 -20.06 3.17
C MET A 1 11.09 -20.27 1.82
N THR A 2 10.40 -20.97 0.92
CA THR A 2 10.85 -21.17 -0.45
C THR A 2 10.49 -19.90 -1.23
N SER A 3 11.46 -19.04 -1.48
CA SER A 3 11.26 -17.87 -2.35
C SER A 3 11.33 -18.38 -3.79
N ILE A 4 10.20 -18.31 -4.50
CA ILE A 4 10.15 -18.58 -5.94
C ILE A 4 10.39 -17.23 -6.61
N MET A 5 11.57 -17.06 -7.21
CA MET A 5 11.84 -15.94 -8.08
C MET A 5 11.06 -16.17 -9.37
N LEU A 6 10.04 -15.34 -9.63
CA LEU A 6 9.38 -15.32 -10.92
C LEU A 6 10.32 -14.63 -11.92
N GLU A 7 10.93 -15.42 -12.80
CA GLU A 7 11.75 -14.90 -13.90
C GLU A 7 10.88 -14.09 -14.88
N ARG A 8 11.49 -13.17 -15.62
CA ARG A 8 10.80 -12.43 -16.67
C ARG A 8 10.22 -13.41 -17.68
N LEU A 9 8.97 -13.20 -18.06
CA LEU A 9 8.31 -14.02 -19.07
C LEU A 9 9.05 -13.85 -20.41
N PRO A 10 9.49 -14.94 -21.06
CA PRO A 10 10.06 -14.88 -22.40
C PRO A 10 9.11 -14.18 -23.37
N ALA A 11 9.64 -13.46 -24.36
CA ALA A 11 8.83 -12.65 -25.28
C ALA A 11 7.73 -13.48 -25.98
N HIS A 12 8.00 -14.74 -26.32
CA HIS A 12 7.04 -15.62 -26.97
C HIS A 12 5.86 -16.02 -26.05
N GLU A 13 6.11 -16.26 -24.77
CA GLU A 13 5.06 -16.56 -23.78
C GLU A 13 4.26 -15.29 -23.44
N SER A 14 4.93 -14.14 -23.35
CA SER A 14 4.27 -12.84 -23.17
C SER A 14 3.32 -12.53 -24.33
N THR A 15 3.75 -12.76 -25.57
CA THR A 15 2.91 -12.57 -26.75
C THR A 15 1.70 -13.52 -26.73
N GLN A 16 1.89 -14.80 -26.37
CA GLN A 16 0.79 -15.75 -26.26
C GLN A 16 -0.24 -15.35 -25.20
N ILE A 17 0.19 -14.84 -24.04
CA ILE A 17 -0.69 -14.34 -22.98
C ILE A 17 -1.50 -13.13 -23.47
N VAL A 18 -0.85 -12.18 -24.13
CA VAL A 18 -1.54 -11.00 -24.69
C VAL A 18 -2.51 -11.40 -25.79
N GLU A 19 -2.09 -12.22 -26.75
CA GLU A 19 -2.93 -12.65 -27.88
C GLU A 19 -4.13 -13.49 -27.44
N ALA A 20 -3.96 -14.34 -26.42
CA ALA A 20 -5.06 -15.15 -25.89
C ALA A 20 -6.11 -14.31 -25.15
N ALA A 21 -5.72 -13.16 -24.63
CA ALA A 21 -6.55 -12.35 -23.74
C ALA A 21 -7.09 -11.06 -24.38
N LEU A 22 -6.71 -10.77 -25.63
CA LEU A 22 -7.33 -9.75 -26.49
C LEU A 22 -8.58 -10.32 -27.20
N PRO A 23 -9.61 -9.49 -27.46
CA PRO A 23 -10.80 -9.93 -28.17
C PRO A 23 -10.46 -10.39 -29.59
N LYS A 24 -11.08 -11.47 -30.07
CA LYS A 24 -10.97 -11.90 -31.48
C LYS A 24 -11.40 -10.75 -32.38
N GLY A 25 -10.52 -10.28 -33.25
CA GLY A 25 -10.76 -9.11 -34.10
C GLY A 25 -10.04 -7.82 -33.68
N ALA A 26 -9.47 -7.73 -32.47
CA ALA A 26 -8.69 -6.57 -31.99
C ALA A 26 -7.28 -6.47 -32.61
N HIS A 27 -7.10 -7.02 -33.80
CA HIS A 27 -5.80 -7.35 -34.37
C HIS A 27 -5.06 -6.10 -34.87
N SER A 28 -3.94 -5.83 -34.23
CA SER A 28 -2.70 -6.00 -34.97
C SER A 28 -1.72 -6.81 -34.11
N ALA A 29 -1.04 -7.79 -34.68
CA ALA A 29 0.14 -8.40 -34.04
C ALA A 29 1.15 -7.32 -33.58
N GLN A 30 1.13 -6.17 -34.25
CA GLN A 30 1.84 -4.96 -33.90
C GLN A 30 1.43 -4.38 -32.54
N LEU A 31 0.14 -4.38 -32.17
CA LEU A 31 -0.29 -3.99 -30.83
C LEU A 31 0.20 -4.98 -29.77
N ALA A 32 0.04 -6.29 -30.01
CA ALA A 32 0.53 -7.31 -29.08
C ALA A 32 2.05 -7.18 -28.85
N GLN A 33 2.81 -6.96 -29.93
CA GLN A 33 4.24 -6.72 -29.86
C GLN A 33 4.58 -5.42 -29.09
N GLN A 34 3.85 -4.32 -29.31
CA GLN A 34 4.03 -3.08 -28.56
C GLN A 34 3.76 -3.26 -27.06
N LEU A 35 2.76 -4.05 -26.68
CA LEU A 35 2.46 -4.34 -25.28
C LEU A 35 3.58 -5.17 -24.64
N VAL A 36 4.09 -6.18 -25.34
CA VAL A 36 5.20 -7.03 -24.85
C VAL A 36 6.50 -6.23 -24.73
N GLU A 37 6.83 -5.41 -25.73
CA GLU A 37 8.00 -4.54 -25.71
C GLU A 37 7.92 -3.55 -24.54
N LYS A 38 6.76 -2.93 -24.31
CA LYS A 38 6.55 -2.00 -23.18
C LYS A 38 6.57 -2.69 -21.83
N ALA A 39 6.04 -3.91 -21.73
CA ALA A 39 6.03 -4.66 -20.48
C ALA A 39 7.44 -5.09 -20.05
N GLU A 40 8.41 -5.13 -20.98
CA GLU A 40 9.80 -5.57 -20.76
C GLU A 40 9.91 -6.92 -20.01
N GLY A 41 8.92 -7.81 -20.22
CA GLY A 41 8.82 -9.12 -19.58
C GLY A 41 8.29 -9.09 -18.14
N ASN A 42 7.74 -7.97 -17.66
CA ASN A 42 7.03 -7.86 -16.39
C ASN A 42 5.58 -8.37 -16.54
N PRO A 43 5.23 -9.54 -15.96
CA PRO A 43 3.91 -10.14 -16.14
C PRO A 43 2.77 -9.28 -15.58
N PHE A 44 3.04 -8.57 -14.47
CA PHE A 44 2.08 -7.64 -13.89
C PHE A 44 1.85 -6.46 -14.84
N PHE A 45 2.90 -5.89 -15.43
CA PHE A 45 2.72 -4.81 -16.40
C PHE A 45 1.92 -5.27 -17.62
N LEU A 46 2.15 -6.49 -18.09
CA LEU A 46 1.43 -7.06 -19.22
C LEU A 46 -0.08 -7.19 -18.93
N GLU A 47 -0.44 -7.69 -17.75
CA GLU A 47 -1.83 -7.76 -17.30
C GLU A 47 -2.49 -6.38 -17.20
N GLU A 48 -1.76 -5.39 -16.67
CA GLU A 48 -2.22 -4.01 -16.55
C GLU A 48 -2.44 -3.36 -17.92
N LEU A 49 -1.51 -3.54 -18.84
CA LEU A 49 -1.62 -3.04 -20.20
C LEU A 49 -2.79 -3.68 -20.95
N ARG A 50 -3.01 -4.98 -20.80
CA ARG A 50 -4.15 -5.67 -21.37
C ARG A 50 -5.48 -5.05 -20.93
N ARG A 51 -5.62 -4.72 -19.64
CA ARG A 51 -6.82 -4.07 -19.10
C ARG A 51 -7.08 -2.73 -19.75
N VAL A 52 -6.04 -1.90 -19.88
CA VAL A 52 -6.15 -0.60 -20.55
C VAL A 52 -6.70 -0.76 -21.97
N VAL A 53 -6.24 -1.79 -22.70
CA VAL A 53 -6.72 -2.08 -24.07
C VAL A 53 -8.15 -2.60 -24.09
N LEU A 54 -8.57 -3.45 -23.14
CA LEU A 54 -9.94 -3.94 -23.05
C LEU A 54 -10.94 -2.84 -22.66
N GLU A 55 -10.49 -1.87 -21.86
CA GLU A 55 -11.32 -0.75 -21.40
C GLU A 55 -11.37 0.42 -22.41
N GLN A 56 -10.39 0.55 -23.31
CA GLN A 56 -10.44 1.48 -24.43
C GLN A 56 -11.27 0.84 -25.56
N HIS A 57 -12.28 1.56 -26.07
CA HIS A 57 -13.03 1.07 -27.22
C HIS A 57 -12.06 0.99 -28.41
N LEU A 58 -12.06 -0.15 -29.11
CA LEU A 58 -11.18 -0.46 -30.26
C LEU A 58 -11.28 0.54 -31.43
N GLU A 59 -12.19 1.52 -31.34
CA GLU A 59 -12.43 2.58 -32.33
C GLU A 59 -11.62 3.85 -32.07
N ASP A 60 -10.94 3.97 -30.92
CA ASP A 60 -10.12 5.15 -30.61
C ASP A 60 -8.80 5.09 -31.44
N PRO A 61 -8.57 6.02 -32.39
CA PRO A 61 -7.48 5.90 -33.37
C PRO A 61 -6.08 6.05 -32.78
N VAL A 62 -5.97 6.44 -31.50
CA VAL A 62 -4.72 6.58 -30.77
C VAL A 62 -4.82 5.81 -29.46
N LEU A 63 -4.44 4.54 -29.49
CA LEU A 63 -4.27 3.75 -28.29
C LEU A 63 -3.08 4.31 -27.48
N SER A 64 -3.36 5.18 -26.51
CA SER A 64 -2.33 5.76 -25.65
C SER A 64 -1.90 4.75 -24.60
N VAL A 65 -0.97 3.87 -24.98
CA VAL A 65 -0.37 2.88 -24.08
C VAL A 65 0.62 3.59 -23.14
N PRO A 66 0.35 3.63 -21.82
CA PRO A 66 1.23 4.32 -20.87
C PRO A 66 2.67 3.82 -20.95
N ALA A 67 3.63 4.70 -20.64
CA ALA A 67 5.05 4.39 -20.76
C ALA A 67 5.56 3.56 -19.57
N THR A 68 4.89 3.60 -18.43
CA THR A 68 5.29 2.87 -17.22
C THR A 68 4.08 2.21 -16.55
N ILE A 69 4.38 1.19 -15.75
CA ILE A 69 3.37 0.46 -14.98
C ILE A 69 2.68 1.34 -13.94
N GLU A 70 3.42 2.28 -13.32
CA GLU A 70 2.88 3.23 -12.35
C GLU A 70 1.84 4.14 -13.00
N ALA A 71 2.08 4.58 -14.25
CA ALA A 71 1.12 5.38 -15.00
C ALA A 71 -0.16 4.59 -15.32
N VAL A 72 -0.06 3.27 -15.59
CA VAL A 72 -1.24 2.42 -15.76
C VAL A 72 -2.02 2.30 -14.45
N ILE A 73 -1.33 2.01 -13.34
CA ILE A 73 -1.97 1.85 -12.04
C ILE A 73 -2.65 3.16 -11.62
N LEU A 74 -2.00 4.32 -11.79
CA LEU A 74 -2.60 5.64 -11.54
C LEU A 74 -3.86 5.87 -12.38
N ALA A 75 -3.81 5.55 -13.68
CA ALA A 75 -4.96 5.69 -14.55
C ALA A 75 -6.15 4.80 -14.11
N ARG A 76 -5.89 3.61 -13.55
CA ARG A 76 -6.93 2.77 -12.96
C ARG A 76 -7.47 3.35 -11.65
N LEU A 77 -6.61 3.89 -10.80
CA LEU A 77 -7.02 4.60 -9.58
C LEU A 77 -7.95 5.77 -9.90
N ASP A 78 -7.69 6.50 -10.98
CA ASP A 78 -8.51 7.65 -11.40
C ASP A 78 -9.89 7.27 -11.94
N ARG A 79 -10.11 6.01 -12.31
CA ARG A 79 -11.43 5.47 -12.72
C ARG A 79 -12.28 5.01 -11.54
N LEU A 80 -11.69 4.86 -10.35
CA LEU A 80 -12.44 4.50 -9.16
C LEU A 80 -13.40 5.61 -8.75
N SER A 81 -14.50 5.24 -8.08
CA SER A 81 -15.32 6.23 -7.40
C SER A 81 -14.47 6.98 -6.35
N PRO A 82 -14.79 8.26 -6.03
CA PRO A 82 -14.05 8.98 -4.99
C PRO A 82 -13.97 8.23 -3.66
N THR A 83 -15.05 7.54 -3.28
CA THR A 83 -15.12 6.71 -2.08
C THR A 83 -14.16 5.53 -2.14
N ALA A 84 -14.17 4.75 -3.23
CA ALA A 84 -13.27 3.61 -3.40
C ALA A 84 -11.80 4.03 -3.49
N LYS A 85 -11.51 5.14 -4.19
CA LYS A 85 -10.14 5.69 -4.28
C LYS A 85 -9.62 6.10 -2.89
N HIS A 86 -10.42 6.83 -2.10
CA HIS A 86 -10.03 7.18 -0.73
C HIS A 86 -9.86 5.96 0.16
N LEU A 87 -10.74 4.95 0.04
CA LEU A 87 -10.63 3.71 0.79
C LEU A 87 -9.31 2.97 0.48
N LEU A 88 -8.95 2.86 -0.81
CA LEU A 88 -7.71 2.24 -1.25
C LEU A 88 -6.47 3.01 -0.76
N GLN A 89 -6.53 4.35 -0.74
CA GLN A 89 -5.45 5.17 -0.21
C GLN A 89 -5.27 4.99 1.31
N TYR A 90 -6.37 4.89 2.08
CA TYR A 90 -6.27 4.52 3.50
C TYR A 90 -5.69 3.13 3.70
N ALA A 91 -6.13 2.15 2.91
CA ALA A 91 -5.56 0.80 2.91
C ALA A 91 -4.05 0.84 2.66
N ALA A 92 -3.60 1.64 1.69
CA ALA A 92 -2.18 1.77 1.33
C ALA A 92 -1.34 2.36 2.48
N VAL A 93 -1.90 3.29 3.26
CA VAL A 93 -1.26 3.85 4.45
C VAL A 93 -1.26 2.86 5.62
N ILE A 94 -2.33 2.08 5.81
CA ILE A 94 -2.42 1.06 6.88
C ILE A 94 -1.34 -0.01 6.72
N GLY A 95 -1.09 -0.47 5.49
CA GLY A 95 -0.07 -1.47 5.17
C GLY A 95 -0.55 -2.48 4.14
N THR A 96 0.24 -3.54 3.95
CA THR A 96 -0.04 -4.61 2.99
C THR A 96 -1.27 -5.42 3.38
N ASP A 97 -1.38 -5.77 4.67
CA ASP A 97 -2.51 -6.48 5.23
C ASP A 97 -3.40 -5.52 6.05
N VAL A 98 -4.66 -5.43 5.64
CA VAL A 98 -5.59 -4.38 6.04
C VAL A 98 -6.75 -4.98 6.80
N SER A 99 -6.88 -4.62 8.07
CA SER A 99 -8.02 -4.96 8.90
C SER A 99 -9.24 -4.15 8.48
N ILE A 100 -10.35 -4.82 8.14
CA ILE A 100 -11.59 -4.16 7.73
C ILE A 100 -12.21 -3.29 8.84
N PRO A 101 -12.27 -3.75 10.12
CA PRO A 101 -12.73 -2.87 11.20
C PRO A 101 -11.93 -1.56 11.31
N LEU A 102 -10.60 -1.61 11.16
CA LEU A 102 -9.77 -0.40 11.17
C LEU A 102 -10.04 0.48 9.94
N LEU A 103 -10.09 -0.14 8.76
CA LEU A 103 -10.31 0.54 7.49
C LEU A 103 -11.66 1.28 7.46
N GLN A 104 -12.71 0.65 7.98
CA GLN A 104 -14.03 1.26 8.10
C GLN A 104 -14.01 2.51 8.98
N VAL A 105 -13.41 2.40 10.17
CA VAL A 105 -13.39 3.51 11.15
C VAL A 105 -12.53 4.66 10.65
N VAL A 106 -11.39 4.38 10.00
CA VAL A 106 -10.53 5.44 9.46
C VAL A 106 -11.17 6.10 8.24
N ALA A 107 -11.88 5.37 7.39
CA ALA A 107 -12.58 5.95 6.25
C ALA A 107 -13.88 6.68 6.67
N GLY A 108 -14.44 6.34 7.84
CA GLY A 108 -15.68 6.93 8.34
C GLY A 108 -16.91 6.54 7.52
N LEU A 109 -16.90 5.34 6.93
CA LEU A 109 -17.95 4.86 6.05
C LEU A 109 -19.02 4.06 6.80
N SER A 110 -20.26 4.14 6.30
CA SER A 110 -21.32 3.20 6.68
C SER A 110 -20.99 1.79 6.20
N ASP A 111 -21.64 0.77 6.76
CA ASP A 111 -21.46 -0.62 6.31
C ASP A 111 -21.78 -0.78 4.80
N THR A 112 -22.82 -0.08 4.33
CA THR A 112 -23.24 -0.12 2.92
C THR A 112 -22.21 0.53 2.00
N ASP A 113 -21.72 1.72 2.35
CA ASP A 113 -20.71 2.42 1.53
C ASP A 113 -19.38 1.66 1.51
N LEU A 114 -18.99 1.07 2.65
CA LEU A 114 -17.81 0.23 2.75
C LEU A 114 -17.92 -0.99 1.85
N ALA A 115 -19.04 -1.72 1.92
CA ALA A 115 -19.26 -2.91 1.10
C ALA A 115 -19.23 -2.58 -0.40
N GLN A 116 -19.87 -1.48 -0.81
CA GLN A 116 -19.86 -1.03 -2.21
C GLN A 116 -18.44 -0.66 -2.68
N ALA A 117 -17.68 0.07 -1.86
CA ALA A 117 -16.32 0.44 -2.17
C ALA A 117 -15.38 -0.78 -2.23
N LEU A 118 -15.48 -1.72 -1.28
CA LEU A 118 -14.71 -2.96 -1.30
C LEU A 118 -15.04 -3.82 -2.52
N HIS A 119 -16.33 -3.95 -2.87
CA HIS A 119 -16.73 -4.66 -4.08
C HIS A 119 -16.13 -4.03 -5.34
N GLN A 120 -16.13 -2.69 -5.43
CA GLN A 120 -15.46 -2.00 -6.55
C GLN A 120 -13.95 -2.27 -6.57
N LEU A 121 -13.28 -2.26 -5.42
CA LEU A 121 -11.84 -2.52 -5.33
C LEU A 121 -11.49 -3.98 -5.64
N GLN A 122 -12.33 -4.95 -5.28
CA GLN A 122 -12.16 -6.36 -5.63
C GLN A 122 -12.40 -6.60 -7.12
N HIS A 123 -13.48 -6.04 -7.67
CA HIS A 123 -13.79 -6.16 -9.10
C HIS A 123 -12.73 -5.47 -9.96
N ALA A 124 -12.19 -4.35 -9.47
CA ALA A 124 -11.05 -3.69 -10.08
C ALA A 124 -9.71 -4.35 -9.73
N GLU A 125 -9.68 -5.48 -9.03
CA GLU A 125 -8.46 -6.24 -8.74
C GLU A 125 -7.36 -5.43 -8.02
N PHE A 126 -7.77 -4.60 -7.06
CA PHE A 126 -6.86 -3.86 -6.18
C PHE A 126 -6.62 -4.58 -4.86
N LEU A 127 -7.69 -5.11 -4.26
CA LEU A 127 -7.66 -5.78 -2.97
C LEU A 127 -8.36 -7.13 -3.05
N TYR A 128 -7.85 -8.09 -2.27
CA TYR A 128 -8.42 -9.43 -2.15
C TYR A 128 -8.62 -9.76 -0.68
N GLU A 129 -9.67 -10.51 -0.41
CA GLU A 129 -9.96 -10.99 0.94
C GLU A 129 -9.01 -12.15 1.30
N LEU A 130 -8.39 -12.05 2.47
CA LEU A 130 -7.58 -13.10 3.04
C LEU A 130 -8.48 -14.08 3.82
N PRO A 131 -8.30 -15.40 3.65
CA PRO A 131 -8.97 -16.38 4.48
C PRO A 131 -8.43 -16.30 5.91
N THR A 132 -9.24 -15.76 6.83
CA THR A 132 -8.90 -15.63 8.25
C THR A 132 -9.97 -16.25 9.13
N HIS A 133 -9.60 -16.64 10.35
CA HIS A 133 -10.52 -17.22 11.33
C HIS A 133 -11.15 -16.18 12.27
N THR A 134 -10.79 -14.91 12.14
CA THR A 134 -11.19 -13.83 13.04
C THR A 134 -11.89 -12.71 12.26
N ASP A 135 -11.28 -11.53 12.21
CA ASP A 135 -11.81 -10.37 11.49
C ASP A 135 -11.41 -10.45 10.01
N PRO A 136 -12.30 -10.03 9.09
CA PRO A 136 -11.96 -9.99 7.68
C PRO A 136 -10.75 -9.09 7.45
N MET A 137 -9.78 -9.63 6.70
CA MET A 137 -8.56 -8.94 6.31
C MET A 137 -8.48 -8.91 4.80
N TYR A 138 -7.95 -7.82 4.26
CA TYR A 138 -7.71 -7.67 2.83
C TYR A 138 -6.24 -7.43 2.59
N THR A 139 -5.75 -7.87 1.44
CA THR A 139 -4.37 -7.61 1.01
C THR A 139 -4.35 -7.06 -0.40
N PHE A 140 -3.31 -6.28 -0.71
CA PHE A 140 -3.08 -5.81 -2.08
C PHE A 140 -2.64 -6.97 -2.95
N GLN A 141 -3.17 -7.04 -4.18
CA GLN A 141 -2.74 -8.06 -5.13
C GLN A 141 -1.25 -7.93 -5.48
N HIS A 142 -0.77 -6.69 -5.58
CA HIS A 142 0.60 -6.36 -5.92
C HIS A 142 1.12 -5.25 -5.01
N ALA A 143 2.33 -5.44 -4.48
CA ALA A 143 3.01 -4.45 -3.64
C ALA A 143 3.17 -3.09 -4.35
N LEU A 144 3.48 -3.11 -5.65
CA LEU A 144 3.60 -1.88 -6.43
C LEU A 144 2.28 -1.09 -6.50
N THR A 145 1.13 -1.76 -6.48
CA THR A 145 -0.16 -1.08 -6.43
C THR A 145 -0.35 -0.34 -5.11
N GLN A 146 0.04 -0.96 -4.00
CA GLN A 146 0.07 -0.30 -2.69
C GLN A 146 0.98 0.93 -2.74
N GLU A 147 2.19 0.79 -3.28
CA GLU A 147 3.14 1.89 -3.40
C GLU A 147 2.60 3.04 -4.26
N VAL A 148 2.00 2.76 -5.41
CA VAL A 148 1.41 3.78 -6.27
C VAL A 148 0.23 4.47 -5.58
N ALA A 149 -0.66 3.71 -4.92
CA ALA A 149 -1.76 4.28 -4.15
C ALA A 149 -1.26 5.17 -3.00
N TYR A 150 -0.22 4.73 -2.28
CA TYR A 150 0.42 5.50 -1.21
C TYR A 150 1.09 6.78 -1.72
N HIS A 151 1.81 6.69 -2.84
CA HIS A 151 2.51 7.84 -3.43
C HIS A 151 1.59 8.79 -4.21
N SER A 152 0.38 8.35 -4.57
CA SER A 152 -0.66 9.23 -5.13
C SER A 152 -1.14 10.30 -4.14
N LEU A 153 -0.92 10.09 -2.84
CA LEU A 153 -1.20 11.07 -1.80
C LEU A 153 -0.10 12.12 -1.74
N VAL A 154 -0.50 13.39 -1.83
CA VAL A 154 0.38 14.52 -1.49
C VAL A 154 0.84 14.40 -0.03
N LEU A 155 2.06 14.90 0.26
CA LEU A 155 2.74 14.70 1.54
C LEU A 155 1.87 15.05 2.75
N HIS A 156 1.19 16.20 2.72
CA HIS A 156 0.36 16.65 3.84
C HIS A 156 -0.83 15.72 4.12
N VAL A 157 -1.51 15.21 3.08
CA VAL A 157 -2.64 14.28 3.25
C VAL A 157 -2.15 12.94 3.79
N ARG A 158 -0.99 12.48 3.31
CA ARG A 158 -0.34 11.27 3.83
C ARG A 158 -0.05 11.40 5.32
N GLN A 159 0.57 12.50 5.75
CA GLN A 159 0.82 12.80 7.16
C GLN A 159 -0.47 12.76 8.00
N GLN A 160 -1.54 13.39 7.52
CA GLN A 160 -2.85 13.37 8.18
C GLN A 160 -3.41 11.95 8.33
N TYR A 161 -3.29 11.12 7.30
CA TYR A 161 -3.78 9.73 7.33
C TYR A 161 -2.99 8.91 8.35
N HIS A 162 -1.67 9.03 8.37
CA HIS A 162 -0.83 8.39 9.38
C HIS A 162 -1.19 8.85 10.81
N ALA A 163 -1.40 10.14 11.03
CA ALA A 163 -1.80 10.68 12.33
C ALA A 163 -3.14 10.09 12.80
N ARG A 164 -4.13 10.05 11.89
CA ARG A 164 -5.46 9.49 12.16
C ARG A 164 -5.40 8.01 12.50
N ILE A 165 -4.64 7.23 11.73
CA ILE A 165 -4.46 5.79 11.96
C ILE A 165 -3.77 5.55 13.31
N ALA A 166 -2.67 6.26 13.60
CA ALA A 166 -1.98 6.15 14.88
C ALA A 166 -2.91 6.46 16.06
N HIS A 167 -3.69 7.53 15.96
CA HIS A 167 -4.68 7.89 16.98
C HIS A 167 -5.70 6.78 17.21
N LEU A 168 -6.29 6.21 16.14
CA LEU A 168 -7.25 5.11 16.25
C LEU A 168 -6.64 3.84 16.85
N LEU A 169 -5.41 3.50 16.47
CA LEU A 169 -4.66 2.37 17.04
C LEU A 169 -4.45 2.55 18.56
N THR A 170 -4.14 3.77 19.01
CA THR A 170 -3.95 4.05 20.44
C THR A 170 -5.24 4.19 21.26
N THR A 171 -6.39 4.35 20.62
CA THR A 171 -7.67 4.62 21.30
C THR A 171 -8.64 3.46 21.12
N ARG A 172 -9.25 3.34 19.94
CA ARG A 172 -10.31 2.36 19.65
C ARG A 172 -9.76 0.94 19.51
N PHE A 173 -8.52 0.80 19.04
CA PHE A 173 -7.87 -0.50 18.81
C PHE A 173 -6.72 -0.77 19.78
N ALA A 174 -6.69 -0.11 20.95
CA ALA A 174 -5.61 -0.27 21.92
C ALA A 174 -5.45 -1.72 22.42
N ASN A 175 -6.55 -2.47 22.47
CA ASN A 175 -6.56 -3.87 22.90
C ASN A 175 -6.23 -4.87 21.78
N ALA A 176 -6.22 -4.44 20.51
CA ALA A 176 -5.87 -5.27 19.37
C ALA A 176 -4.34 -5.35 19.23
N ARG A 177 -3.71 -6.21 20.03
CA ARG A 177 -2.23 -6.30 20.16
C ARG A 177 -1.50 -6.47 18.83
N THR A 178 -2.11 -7.13 17.85
CA THR A 178 -1.54 -7.34 16.50
C THR A 178 -1.56 -6.07 15.64
N LEU A 179 -2.54 -5.18 15.85
CA LEU A 179 -2.67 -3.92 15.11
C LEU A 179 -1.86 -2.79 15.76
N SER A 180 -1.77 -2.79 17.09
CA SER A 180 -1.24 -1.67 17.88
C SER A 180 0.15 -1.97 18.47
N THR A 181 1.03 -2.59 17.68
CA THR A 181 2.41 -2.84 18.11
C THR A 181 3.17 -1.50 18.27
N PRO A 182 4.13 -1.42 19.22
CA PRO A 182 4.93 -0.20 19.39
C PRO A 182 5.63 0.24 18.11
N GLU A 183 6.24 -0.68 17.36
CA GLU A 183 6.90 -0.37 16.09
C GLU A 183 5.95 0.31 15.09
N ARG A 184 4.74 -0.25 14.92
CA ARG A 184 3.75 0.27 13.97
C ARG A 184 3.23 1.64 14.39
N LEU A 185 2.97 1.83 15.68
CA LEU A 185 2.61 3.14 16.24
C LEU A 185 3.72 4.18 16.05
N ALA A 186 4.96 3.79 16.30
CA ALA A 186 6.12 4.65 16.13
C ALA A 186 6.30 5.07 14.66
N TYR A 187 6.16 4.12 13.74
CA TYR A 187 6.19 4.38 12.30
C TYR A 187 5.10 5.37 11.88
N HIS A 188 3.83 5.14 12.24
CA HIS A 188 2.77 6.06 11.86
C HIS A 188 2.96 7.46 12.45
N TYR A 189 3.31 7.60 13.74
CA TYR A 189 3.57 8.93 14.30
C TYR A 189 4.81 9.61 13.70
N SER A 190 5.84 8.85 13.31
CA SER A 190 7.03 9.41 12.65
C SER A 190 6.69 9.96 11.27
N VAL A 191 5.97 9.19 10.44
CA VAL A 191 5.56 9.66 9.11
C VAL A 191 4.55 10.79 9.21
N ALA A 192 3.72 10.83 10.26
CA ALA A 192 2.79 11.91 10.56
C ALA A 192 3.46 13.21 11.03
N ASP A 193 4.79 13.27 11.10
CA ASP A 193 5.55 14.40 11.65
C ASP A 193 5.14 14.75 13.09
N CYS A 194 4.89 13.70 13.90
CA CYS A 194 4.49 13.77 15.30
C CYS A 194 5.58 13.15 16.22
N PRO A 195 6.79 13.73 16.26
CA PRO A 195 7.96 13.11 16.91
C PRO A 195 7.76 12.88 18.42
N MET A 196 7.08 13.78 19.13
CA MET A 196 6.81 13.62 20.57
C MET A 196 5.91 12.43 20.86
N GLN A 197 4.96 12.11 19.97
CA GLN A 197 4.13 10.93 20.08
C GLN A 197 4.89 9.66 19.64
N ALA A 198 5.78 9.76 18.65
CA ALA A 198 6.53 8.61 18.13
C ALA A 198 7.60 8.09 19.11
N LEU A 199 8.31 8.99 19.81
CA LEU A 199 9.45 8.66 20.67
C LEU A 199 9.19 7.56 21.70
N PRO A 200 8.12 7.63 22.53
CA PRO A 200 7.82 6.57 23.49
C PRO A 200 7.58 5.21 22.84
N TYR A 201 7.07 5.19 21.60
CA TYR A 201 6.82 3.94 20.89
C TYR A 201 8.08 3.36 20.25
N TRP A 202 9.00 4.19 19.74
CA TRP A 202 10.32 3.72 19.30
C TRP A 202 11.13 3.12 20.45
N HIS A 203 11.11 3.76 21.62
CA HIS A 203 11.74 3.21 22.82
C HIS A 203 11.15 1.84 23.18
N ARG A 204 9.81 1.74 23.30
CA ARG A 204 9.14 0.47 23.61
C ARG A 204 9.39 -0.61 22.57
N ALA A 205 9.46 -0.26 21.28
CA ALA A 205 9.81 -1.20 20.22
C ALA A 205 11.24 -1.73 20.39
N GLY A 206 12.18 -0.84 20.73
CA GLY A 206 13.56 -1.22 21.06
C GLY A 206 13.64 -2.15 22.27
N GLU A 207 12.96 -1.82 23.38
CA GLU A 207 12.89 -2.67 24.58
C GLU A 207 12.32 -4.06 24.26
N GLN A 208 11.24 -4.13 23.47
CA GLN A 208 10.64 -5.39 23.06
C GLN A 208 11.60 -6.23 22.20
N ALA A 209 12.29 -5.61 21.25
CA ALA A 209 13.30 -6.28 20.44
C ALA A 209 14.47 -6.80 21.30
N MET A 210 14.92 -6.04 22.31
CA MET A 210 15.93 -6.50 23.26
C MET A 210 15.46 -7.72 24.06
N GLN A 211 14.22 -7.71 24.56
CA GLN A 211 13.64 -8.84 25.28
C GLN A 211 13.57 -10.11 24.42
N GLN A 212 13.43 -9.95 23.10
CA GLN A 212 13.40 -11.04 22.13
C GLN A 212 14.80 -11.43 21.60
N SER A 213 15.88 -10.85 22.16
CA SER A 213 17.26 -11.01 21.66
C SER A 213 17.46 -10.58 20.20
N ALA A 214 16.57 -9.73 19.67
CA ALA A 214 16.61 -9.18 18.33
C ALA A 214 17.46 -7.89 18.31
N THR A 215 18.75 -8.02 18.65
CA THR A 215 19.66 -6.87 18.84
C THR A 215 19.73 -5.92 17.63
N PRO A 216 19.80 -6.40 16.36
CA PRO A 216 19.81 -5.50 15.21
C PRO A 216 18.54 -4.63 15.10
N GLN A 217 17.37 -5.22 15.36
CA GLN A 217 16.09 -4.52 15.36
C GLN A 217 16.01 -3.51 16.51
N ALA A 218 16.48 -3.89 17.70
CA ALA A 218 16.54 -2.98 18.83
C ALA A 218 17.37 -1.73 18.53
N VAL A 219 18.58 -1.92 18.00
CA VAL A 219 19.46 -0.81 17.57
C VAL A 219 18.77 0.06 16.52
N ALA A 220 18.13 -0.55 15.52
CA ALA A 220 17.40 0.20 14.49
C ALA A 220 16.28 1.06 15.09
N HIS A 221 15.47 0.51 16.01
CA HIS A 221 14.39 1.25 16.67
C HIS A 221 14.89 2.41 17.53
N PHE A 222 15.92 2.20 18.35
CA PHE A 222 16.51 3.28 19.15
C PHE A 222 17.13 4.37 18.26
N GLN A 223 17.78 3.99 17.16
CA GLN A 223 18.31 4.95 16.18
C GLN A 223 17.22 5.78 15.51
N GLN A 224 16.05 5.18 15.20
CA GLN A 224 14.89 5.94 14.72
C GLN A 224 14.44 6.97 15.76
N GLY A 225 14.32 6.57 17.03
CA GLY A 225 14.01 7.51 18.13
C GLY A 225 15.02 8.65 18.25
N LEU A 226 16.31 8.34 18.29
CA LEU A 226 17.38 9.34 18.35
C LEU A 226 17.37 10.30 17.14
N SER A 227 16.99 9.81 15.95
CA SER A 227 16.90 10.65 14.75
C SER A 227 15.81 11.73 14.88
N LEU A 228 14.70 11.43 15.56
CA LEU A 228 13.60 12.39 15.76
C LEU A 228 14.00 13.51 16.74
N LEU A 229 14.79 13.21 17.76
CA LEU A 229 15.28 14.20 18.74
C LEU A 229 16.15 15.28 18.09
N LYS A 230 16.84 14.98 16.99
CA LYS A 230 17.73 15.94 16.29
C LYS A 230 16.97 17.16 15.78
N TYR A 231 15.69 17.02 15.48
CA TYR A 231 14.85 18.07 14.90
C TYR A 231 13.93 18.74 15.91
N LEU A 232 13.94 18.29 17.18
CA LEU A 232 13.16 18.86 18.26
C LEU A 232 13.91 19.97 19.01
N PRO A 233 13.23 21.04 19.46
CA PRO A 233 13.85 22.03 20.34
C PRO A 233 14.32 21.38 21.65
N MET A 234 15.39 21.92 22.23
CA MET A 234 15.92 21.48 23.52
C MET A 234 14.93 21.85 24.65
N THR A 235 13.99 20.97 24.95
CA THR A 235 13.08 21.09 26.10
C THR A 235 13.41 20.05 27.18
N PRO A 236 12.99 20.25 28.44
CA PRO A 236 13.17 19.25 29.50
C PRO A 236 12.58 17.88 29.13
N GLU A 237 11.43 17.85 28.45
CA GLU A 237 10.76 16.63 27.99
C GLU A 237 11.61 15.90 26.94
N ARG A 238 12.21 16.64 26.00
CA ARG A 238 13.14 16.08 25.01
C ARG A 238 14.36 15.45 25.70
N ILE A 239 14.97 16.15 26.65
CA ILE A 239 16.16 15.68 27.38
C ILE A 239 15.84 14.39 28.16
N GLN A 240 14.66 14.33 28.79
CA GLN A 240 14.21 13.13 29.47
C GLN A 240 14.08 11.93 28.51
N HIS A 241 13.55 12.14 27.31
CA HIS A 241 13.48 11.10 26.27
C HIS A 241 14.86 10.67 25.76
N GLU A 242 15.79 11.62 25.62
CA GLU A 242 17.18 11.34 25.19
C GLU A 242 17.93 10.46 26.19
N LEU A 243 17.70 10.63 27.49
CA LEU A 243 18.32 9.81 28.54
C LEU A 243 17.75 8.39 28.63
N THR A 244 16.57 8.14 28.06
CA THR A 244 15.92 6.82 28.09
C THR A 244 16.23 5.95 26.88
N LEU A 245 16.60 6.55 25.73
CA LEU A 245 16.96 5.84 24.49
C LEU A 245 18.41 5.32 24.53
#